data_AF-B3EB88-F1
#
_entry.id   AF-B3EB88-F1
#
_cell.length_a   1.000
_cell.length_b   1.000
_cell.length_c   1.000
_cell.angle_alpha   90.00
_cell.angle_beta   90.00
_cell.angle_gamma   90.00
#
_symmetry.space_group_name_H-M   'P 1'
#
loop_
_entity.id
_entity.type
_entity.pdbx_description
1 polymer ?
#
loop_
_entity_poly.entity_id
_entity_poly.type
_entity_poly.pdbx_seq_one_letter_code
_entity_poly.pdbx_strand_id
1 'polypeptide(L)'
;MSDFDQYLAHFPVGLKVNVGIPVPGGDTFHDWAIIHSIDEDLISLQLSRDTLPAGVKLLVGTILDIRTGNEVSGYSCRAIIVTEGFKREVLLRLIGEIVSSELREFYRIDAFLPIKYFISSEQSEVKLKAAWKEKREARLAAEMERRQQAKKPWERLRKAPQNEELPSEELGDEGSWEDSGEGLEQPDPGEDDSRDHSWDDVIPLAANISGGGVRMLLHHKFEENTLVPLEIYLPSEPEPQIIDAVCIVAFANENYAASKQFNRTSYNTGLKFKFVEERDRDAIVSYISNVQLKRIRQMREHYLFRSGPEAPQPDVPPEQRLKLLIKTILTVSVVIIALISMAVYFKNYAENRPKNEIELIFEKGFGEYLKKIGRTPSQGQ
;
A
#
# COMPACT_ATOMS: atom_id res chain seq x y z
N MET A 1 -18.02 -13.71 19.41
CA MET A 1 -17.97 -14.65 18.28
C MET A 1 -17.11 -15.79 18.72
N SER A 2 -17.58 -17.02 18.53
CA SER A 2 -16.74 -18.19 18.80
C SER A 2 -15.58 -18.19 17.80
N ASP A 3 -14.43 -18.77 18.16
CA ASP A 3 -13.30 -18.89 17.22
C ASP A 3 -13.71 -19.67 15.95
N PHE A 4 -14.74 -20.52 16.04
CA PHE A 4 -15.35 -21.25 14.92
C PHE A 4 -16.02 -20.35 13.89
N ASP A 5 -16.71 -19.30 14.34
CA ASP A 5 -17.35 -18.33 13.43
C ASP A 5 -16.31 -17.63 12.55
N GLN A 6 -15.06 -17.52 13.05
CA GLN A 6 -13.96 -16.90 12.30
C GLN A 6 -13.49 -17.81 11.15
N TYR A 7 -13.32 -19.11 11.37
CA TYR A 7 -12.90 -20.02 10.30
C TYR A 7 -13.91 -20.06 9.16
N LEU A 8 -15.21 -20.12 9.47
CA LEU A 8 -16.28 -20.09 8.48
C LEU A 8 -16.29 -18.81 7.64
N ALA A 9 -16.00 -17.66 8.26
CA ALA A 9 -15.93 -16.39 7.56
C ALA A 9 -14.77 -16.30 6.56
N HIS A 10 -13.64 -16.95 6.86
CA HIS A 10 -12.43 -16.91 6.04
C HIS A 10 -12.28 -18.09 5.06
N PHE A 11 -12.87 -19.23 5.38
CA PHE A 11 -12.76 -20.49 4.63
C PHE A 11 -14.15 -21.07 4.26
N PRO A 12 -14.99 -20.33 3.51
CA PRO A 12 -16.29 -20.85 3.08
C PRO A 12 -16.18 -22.05 2.14
N VAL A 13 -17.19 -22.92 2.21
CA VAL A 13 -17.33 -24.08 1.31
C VAL A 13 -17.35 -23.64 -0.15
N GLY A 14 -16.66 -24.38 -1.02
CA GLY A 14 -16.49 -24.10 -2.44
C GLY A 14 -15.36 -23.12 -2.76
N LEU A 15 -14.70 -22.54 -1.74
CA LEU A 15 -13.57 -21.65 -1.98
C LEU A 15 -12.34 -22.43 -2.44
N LYS A 16 -11.65 -21.86 -3.44
CA LYS A 16 -10.38 -22.37 -3.94
C LYS A 16 -9.26 -21.87 -3.04
N VAL A 17 -8.52 -22.78 -2.43
CA VAL A 17 -7.41 -22.49 -1.53
C VAL A 17 -6.09 -23.01 -2.11
N ASN A 18 -4.98 -22.41 -1.70
CA ASN A 18 -3.63 -22.90 -1.96
C ASN A 18 -3.14 -23.66 -0.72
N VAL A 19 -2.65 -24.88 -0.93
CA VAL A 19 -2.15 -25.77 0.13
C VAL A 19 -0.65 -25.90 -0.05
N GLY A 20 0.11 -25.41 0.94
CA GLY A 20 1.56 -25.59 1.05
C GLY A 20 1.88 -26.90 1.77
N ILE A 21 2.47 -27.84 1.03
CA ILE A 21 2.87 -29.17 1.51
C ILE A 21 4.39 -29.17 1.70
N PRO A 22 4.93 -29.41 2.91
CA PRO A 22 6.37 -29.45 3.13
C PRO A 22 7.01 -30.64 2.40
N VAL A 23 8.14 -30.39 1.73
CA VAL A 23 8.93 -31.42 1.02
C VAL A 23 10.18 -31.76 1.84
N PRO A 24 10.62 -33.04 1.88
CA PRO A 24 11.91 -33.39 2.47
C PRO A 24 13.04 -32.62 1.78
N GLY A 25 13.64 -31.66 2.49
CA GLY A 25 14.60 -30.70 1.90
C GLY A 25 14.38 -29.25 2.33
N GLY A 26 13.23 -28.95 2.94
CA GLY A 26 12.92 -27.61 3.47
C GLY A 26 12.11 -26.73 2.51
N ASP A 27 11.94 -27.17 1.26
CA ASP A 27 11.05 -26.50 0.31
C ASP A 27 9.57 -26.80 0.61
N THR A 28 8.69 -25.93 0.10
CA THR A 28 7.24 -26.11 0.18
C THR A 28 6.67 -26.28 -1.23
N PHE A 29 5.97 -27.38 -1.46
CA PHE A 29 5.22 -27.62 -2.69
C PHE A 29 3.82 -27.02 -2.56
N HIS A 30 3.44 -26.16 -3.50
CA HIS A 30 2.12 -25.52 -3.50
C HIS A 30 1.18 -26.23 -4.48
N ASP A 31 0.05 -26.71 -3.97
CA ASP A 31 -1.06 -27.22 -4.78
C ASP A 31 -2.33 -26.40 -4.54
N TRP A 32 -3.31 -26.51 -5.41
CA TRP A 32 -4.62 -25.91 -5.21
C TRP A 32 -5.60 -26.97 -4.72
N ALA A 33 -6.55 -26.56 -3.90
CA ALA A 33 -7.62 -27.41 -3.40
C ALA A 33 -8.94 -26.64 -3.36
N ILE A 34 -10.05 -27.37 -3.30
CA ILE A 34 -11.38 -26.79 -3.07
C ILE A 34 -11.89 -27.28 -1.72
N ILE A 35 -12.45 -26.36 -0.92
CA ILE A 35 -13.10 -26.69 0.35
C ILE A 35 -14.42 -27.39 0.05
N HIS A 36 -14.55 -28.65 0.43
CA HIS A 36 -15.75 -29.46 0.17
C HIS A 36 -16.76 -29.36 1.32
N SER A 37 -16.26 -29.36 2.56
CA SER A 37 -17.07 -29.18 3.77
C SER A 37 -16.20 -28.63 4.89
N ILE A 38 -16.83 -27.93 5.83
CA ILE A 38 -16.22 -27.45 7.06
C ILE A 38 -17.16 -27.75 8.21
N ASP A 39 -16.62 -28.34 9.28
CA ASP A 39 -17.33 -28.71 10.50
C ASP A 39 -16.46 -28.32 11.69
N GLU A 40 -16.83 -27.26 12.39
CA GLU A 40 -16.03 -26.62 13.44
C GLU A 40 -14.60 -26.28 13.00
N ASP A 41 -13.60 -27.06 13.43
CA ASP A 41 -12.18 -26.93 13.09
C ASP A 41 -11.71 -27.96 12.06
N LEU A 42 -12.60 -28.84 11.59
CA LEU A 42 -12.32 -29.85 10.58
C LEU A 42 -12.73 -29.34 9.20
N ILE A 43 -11.81 -29.45 8.24
CA ILE A 43 -12.02 -29.04 6.86
C ILE A 43 -11.72 -30.20 5.92
N SER A 44 -12.67 -30.53 5.05
CA SER A 44 -12.46 -31.50 3.97
C SER A 44 -12.02 -30.75 2.72
N LEU A 45 -10.80 -31.04 2.25
CA LEU A 45 -10.24 -30.46 1.03
C LEU A 45 -10.11 -31.52 -0.05
N GLN A 46 -10.48 -31.16 -1.28
CA GLN A 46 -10.16 -31.95 -2.47
C GLN A 46 -8.98 -31.33 -3.21
N LEU A 47 -7.86 -32.06 -3.27
CA LEU A 47 -6.66 -31.61 -3.99
C LEU A 47 -6.87 -31.61 -5.51
N SER A 48 -6.26 -30.64 -6.21
CA SER A 48 -6.43 -30.50 -7.66
C SER A 48 -5.72 -31.59 -8.47
N ARG A 49 -4.63 -32.16 -7.94
CA ARG A 49 -3.81 -33.15 -8.64
C ARG A 49 -4.09 -34.58 -8.17
N ASP A 50 -4.03 -35.49 -9.13
CA ASP A 50 -4.19 -36.93 -8.96
C ASP A 50 -2.96 -37.58 -8.33
N THR A 51 -1.79 -37.09 -8.76
CA THR A 51 -0.48 -37.62 -8.42
C THR A 51 0.38 -36.48 -7.92
N LEU A 52 0.83 -36.59 -6.67
CA LEU A 52 1.79 -35.65 -6.10
C LEU A 52 3.19 -35.88 -6.70
N PRO A 53 4.05 -34.85 -6.75
CA PRO A 53 5.43 -35.00 -7.20
C PRO A 53 6.20 -36.06 -6.40
N ALA A 54 7.22 -36.67 -7.02
CA ALA A 54 8.06 -37.65 -6.35
C ALA A 54 8.66 -37.07 -5.05
N GLY A 55 8.48 -37.79 -3.94
CA GLY A 55 8.98 -37.37 -2.62
C GLY A 55 7.97 -36.59 -1.76
N VAL A 56 6.86 -36.11 -2.34
CA VAL A 56 5.78 -35.48 -1.57
C VAL A 56 4.84 -36.56 -1.06
N LYS A 57 4.76 -36.73 0.25
CA LYS A 57 3.85 -37.68 0.89
C LYS A 57 2.93 -36.92 1.85
N LEU A 58 1.64 -37.15 1.69
CA LEU A 58 0.65 -36.77 2.70
C LEU A 58 0.63 -37.93 3.70
N LEU A 59 0.92 -37.61 4.94
CA LEU A 59 0.85 -38.55 6.05
C LEU A 59 -0.01 -37.91 7.14
N VAL A 60 -0.87 -38.68 7.78
CA VAL A 60 -1.58 -38.24 9.00
C VAL A 60 -0.59 -37.67 10.02
N GLY A 61 -0.92 -36.50 10.57
CA GLY A 61 -0.05 -35.73 11.47
C GLY A 61 0.84 -34.69 10.77
N THR A 62 0.93 -34.70 9.45
CA THR A 62 1.69 -33.67 8.71
C THR A 62 1.02 -32.30 8.84
N ILE A 63 1.81 -31.27 9.14
CA ILE A 63 1.34 -29.88 9.17
C ILE A 63 1.43 -29.30 7.75
N LEU A 64 0.33 -28.73 7.30
CA LEU A 64 0.16 -28.02 6.03
C LEU A 64 -0.12 -26.55 6.31
N ASP A 65 0.19 -25.69 5.34
CA ASP A 65 -0.22 -24.28 5.36
C ASP A 65 -1.35 -24.05 4.35
N ILE A 66 -2.52 -23.64 4.81
CA ILE A 66 -3.68 -23.35 3.96
C ILE A 66 -3.73 -21.84 3.77
N ARG A 67 -3.58 -21.41 2.53
CA ARG A 67 -3.66 -20.01 2.12
C ARG A 67 -4.91 -19.79 1.29
N THR A 68 -5.67 -18.79 1.68
CA THR A 68 -6.81 -18.29 0.93
C THR A 68 -6.65 -16.79 0.75
N GLY A 69 -7.20 -16.21 -0.30
CA GLY A 69 -7.07 -14.77 -0.49
C GLY A 69 -7.46 -14.32 -1.88
N ASN A 70 -7.87 -13.06 -1.95
CA ASN A 70 -8.02 -12.34 -3.21
C ASN A 70 -6.74 -11.51 -3.46
N GLU A 71 -6.75 -10.65 -4.49
CA GLU A 71 -5.58 -9.81 -4.80
C GLU A 71 -5.26 -8.75 -3.72
N VAL A 72 -6.15 -8.53 -2.76
CA VAL A 72 -6.13 -7.44 -1.77
C VAL A 72 -5.85 -7.96 -0.35
N SER A 73 -6.42 -9.10 0.04
CA SER A 73 -6.22 -9.73 1.34
C SER A 73 -5.95 -11.22 1.20
N GLY A 74 -4.91 -11.68 1.89
CA GLY A 74 -4.61 -13.10 2.07
C GLY A 74 -4.77 -13.49 3.53
N TYR A 75 -5.23 -14.71 3.76
CA TYR A 75 -5.33 -15.35 5.06
C TYR A 75 -4.55 -16.67 4.98
N SER A 76 -3.77 -16.94 6.02
CA SER A 76 -3.04 -18.20 6.19
C SER A 76 -3.49 -18.84 7.48
N CYS A 77 -3.72 -20.14 7.45
CA CYS A 77 -3.97 -20.94 8.64
C CYS A 77 -3.21 -22.26 8.51
N ARG A 78 -2.54 -22.67 9.58
CA ARG A 78 -1.90 -24.00 9.60
C ARG A 78 -2.96 -25.06 9.84
N ALA A 79 -2.78 -26.23 9.25
CA ALA A 79 -3.68 -27.35 9.45
C ALA A 79 -2.89 -28.66 9.58
N ILE A 80 -3.42 -29.62 10.33
CA ILE A 80 -2.84 -30.96 10.45
C ILE A 80 -3.72 -31.95 9.70
N ILE A 81 -3.11 -32.86 8.94
CA ILE A 81 -3.83 -33.98 8.31
C ILE A 81 -4.34 -34.93 9.40
N VAL A 82 -5.67 -35.12 9.49
CA VAL A 82 -6.31 -36.04 10.43
C VAL A 82 -6.56 -37.39 9.77
N THR A 83 -7.15 -37.38 8.57
CA THR A 83 -7.41 -38.60 7.80
C THR A 83 -7.18 -38.38 6.31
N GLU A 84 -6.69 -39.41 5.65
CA GLU A 84 -6.62 -39.49 4.21
C GLU A 84 -7.91 -40.15 3.71
N GLY A 85 -8.73 -39.40 2.99
CA GLY A 85 -9.97 -39.87 2.40
C GLY A 85 -9.74 -40.60 1.08
N PHE A 86 -10.82 -41.18 0.56
CA PHE A 86 -10.82 -41.74 -0.79
C PHE A 86 -10.84 -40.60 -1.82
N LYS A 87 -10.21 -40.79 -2.99
CA LYS A 87 -10.27 -39.86 -4.14
C LYS A 87 -9.72 -38.43 -3.89
N ARG A 88 -8.59 -38.32 -3.15
CA ARG A 88 -7.86 -37.04 -2.93
C ARG A 88 -8.57 -36.06 -1.99
N GLU A 89 -9.56 -36.56 -1.27
CA GLU A 89 -10.09 -35.85 -0.14
C GLU A 89 -9.13 -36.03 1.03
N VAL A 90 -8.72 -34.92 1.63
CA VAL A 90 -7.95 -34.92 2.87
C VAL A 90 -8.76 -34.18 3.91
N LEU A 91 -8.94 -34.83 5.06
CA LEU A 91 -9.57 -34.20 6.21
C LEU A 91 -8.48 -33.58 7.06
N LEU A 92 -8.51 -32.27 7.18
CA LEU A 92 -7.54 -31.49 7.93
C LEU A 92 -8.21 -30.89 9.16
N ARG A 93 -7.45 -30.70 10.23
CA ARG A 93 -7.85 -29.92 11.39
C ARG A 93 -7.09 -28.61 11.40
N LEU A 94 -7.81 -27.49 11.39
CA LEU A 94 -7.22 -26.15 11.48
C LEU A 94 -6.58 -25.98 12.87
N ILE A 95 -5.31 -25.60 12.88
CA ILE A 95 -4.50 -25.47 14.10
C ILE A 95 -3.79 -24.12 14.13
N GLY A 96 -4.40 -23.18 14.85
CA GLY A 96 -3.84 -21.87 15.15
C GLY A 96 -4.63 -20.73 14.56
N GLU A 97 -4.24 -19.53 14.95
CA GLU A 97 -4.94 -18.30 14.58
C GLU A 97 -4.89 -18.05 13.07
N ILE A 98 -5.95 -17.44 12.55
CA ILE A 98 -6.01 -16.99 11.16
C ILE A 98 -5.12 -15.76 11.04
N VAL A 99 -3.97 -15.92 10.41
CA VAL A 99 -3.05 -14.82 10.18
C VAL A 99 -3.46 -14.14 8.88
N SER A 100 -3.77 -12.84 8.93
CA SER A 100 -3.84 -12.02 7.73
C SER A 100 -2.44 -11.96 7.11
N SER A 101 -2.21 -12.81 6.14
CA SER A 101 -0.98 -12.87 5.38
C SER A 101 -1.08 -11.81 4.30
N GLU A 102 -0.58 -10.60 4.58
CA GLU A 102 -0.21 -9.69 3.50
C GLU A 102 0.94 -10.35 2.73
N LEU A 103 0.61 -11.10 1.67
CA LEU A 103 1.56 -11.91 0.87
C LEU A 103 2.61 -11.07 0.14
N ARG A 104 2.64 -9.75 0.36
CA ARG A 104 3.42 -8.78 -0.37
C ARG A 104 4.23 -7.98 0.64
N GLU A 105 5.55 -8.00 0.47
CA GLU A 105 6.48 -7.15 1.21
C GLU A 105 6.27 -5.65 0.90
N PHE A 106 5.64 -5.34 -0.23
CA PHE A 106 5.42 -3.98 -0.71
C PHE A 106 3.97 -3.76 -1.13
N TYR A 107 3.42 -2.62 -0.69
CA TYR A 107 2.16 -2.10 -1.21
C TYR A 107 2.26 -1.85 -2.72
N ARG A 108 1.12 -2.03 -3.40
CA ARG A 108 0.96 -1.86 -4.85
C ARG A 108 -0.12 -0.84 -5.14
N ILE A 109 0.09 -0.03 -6.16
CA ILE A 109 -0.93 0.89 -6.68
C ILE A 109 -0.99 0.80 -8.19
N ASP A 110 -2.18 0.97 -8.75
CA ASP A 110 -2.34 1.27 -10.16
C ASP A 110 -2.09 2.75 -10.39
N ALA A 111 -1.13 3.07 -11.25
CA ALA A 111 -0.76 4.43 -11.62
C ALA A 111 -0.50 4.50 -13.14
N PHE A 112 -0.71 5.68 -13.72
CA PHE A 112 -0.28 5.97 -15.09
C PHE A 112 1.08 6.63 -15.02
N LEU A 113 2.13 5.89 -15.40
CA LEU A 113 3.50 6.36 -15.33
C LEU A 113 4.14 6.32 -16.72
N PRO A 114 4.88 7.36 -17.14
CA PRO A 114 5.74 7.27 -18.31
C PRO A 114 6.89 6.30 -18.01
N ILE A 115 6.93 5.19 -18.75
CA ILE A 115 7.93 4.13 -18.55
C ILE A 115 8.55 3.80 -19.89
N LYS A 116 9.89 3.90 -19.97
CA LYS A 116 10.67 3.40 -21.11
C LYS A 116 11.26 2.06 -20.73
N TYR A 117 11.10 1.06 -21.59
CA TYR A 117 11.76 -0.24 -21.45
C TYR A 117 12.66 -0.49 -22.66
N PHE A 118 13.77 -1.17 -22.42
CA PHE A 118 14.77 -1.45 -23.45
C PHE A 118 14.90 -2.96 -23.66
N ILE A 119 14.86 -3.40 -24.91
CA ILE A 119 15.15 -4.79 -25.26
C ILE A 119 16.65 -4.89 -25.49
N SER A 120 17.37 -5.45 -24.52
CA SER A 120 18.81 -5.68 -24.62
C SER A 120 19.08 -7.07 -25.18
N SER A 121 19.93 -7.15 -26.21
CA SER A 121 20.50 -8.43 -26.67
C SER A 121 21.48 -9.03 -25.65
N GLU A 122 22.07 -8.18 -24.81
CA GLU A 122 22.95 -8.59 -23.73
C GLU A 122 22.11 -8.95 -22.49
N GLN A 123 22.17 -10.22 -22.07
CA GLN A 123 21.49 -10.76 -20.89
C GLN A 123 22.46 -11.09 -19.74
N SER A 124 23.73 -10.68 -19.84
CA SER A 124 24.71 -10.83 -18.76
C SER A 124 24.42 -9.86 -17.62
N GLU A 125 24.12 -10.40 -16.42
CA GLU A 125 23.89 -9.60 -15.21
C GLU A 125 25.04 -8.61 -14.94
N VAL A 126 26.28 -9.03 -15.15
CA VAL A 126 27.48 -8.22 -14.85
C VAL A 126 27.57 -7.01 -15.76
N LYS A 127 27.37 -7.20 -17.07
CA LYS A 127 27.44 -6.11 -18.05
C LYS A 127 26.25 -5.17 -17.92
N LEU A 128 25.04 -5.70 -17.72
CA LEU A 128 23.86 -4.86 -17.50
C LEU A 128 23.98 -4.04 -16.22
N LYS A 129 24.53 -4.60 -15.15
CA LYS A 129 24.81 -3.85 -13.92
C LYS A 129 25.84 -2.74 -14.15
N ALA A 130 26.89 -3.01 -14.92
CA ALA A 130 27.90 -2.00 -15.26
C ALA A 130 27.30 -0.86 -16.11
N ALA A 131 26.57 -1.20 -17.17
CA ALA A 131 25.89 -0.23 -18.04
C ALA A 131 24.83 0.58 -17.28
N TRP A 132 24.07 -0.06 -16.40
CA TRP A 132 23.11 0.62 -15.51
C TRP A 132 23.81 1.63 -14.60
N LYS A 133 24.94 1.24 -13.98
CA LYS A 133 25.70 2.12 -13.09
C LYS A 133 26.30 3.31 -13.84
N GLU A 134 26.90 3.07 -15.02
CA GLU A 134 27.46 4.13 -15.87
C GLU A 134 26.39 5.13 -16.31
N LYS A 135 25.24 4.64 -16.78
CA LYS A 135 24.12 5.49 -17.20
C LYS A 135 23.60 6.36 -16.07
N ARG A 136 23.50 5.80 -14.87
CA ARG A 136 23.09 6.51 -13.66
C ARG A 136 24.10 7.59 -13.27
N GLU A 137 25.39 7.27 -13.25
CA GLU A 137 26.45 8.23 -12.95
C GLU A 137 26.47 9.38 -13.94
N ALA A 138 26.30 9.10 -15.24
CA ALA A 138 26.16 10.11 -16.28
C ALA A 138 24.96 11.02 -16.04
N ARG A 139 23.79 10.47 -15.64
CA ARG A 139 22.61 11.27 -15.35
C ARG A 139 22.79 12.14 -14.10
N LEU A 140 23.35 11.59 -13.03
CA LEU A 140 23.63 12.35 -11.81
C LEU A 140 24.63 13.48 -12.07
N ALA A 141 25.66 13.23 -12.90
CA ALA A 141 26.59 14.27 -13.32
C ALA A 141 25.88 15.37 -14.12
N ALA A 142 25.04 15.00 -15.08
CA ALA A 142 24.26 15.96 -15.86
C ALA A 142 23.28 16.77 -14.98
N GLU A 143 22.60 16.13 -14.02
CA GLU A 143 21.70 16.82 -13.08
C GLU A 143 22.47 17.77 -12.15
N MET A 144 23.64 17.36 -11.65
CA MET A 144 24.51 18.22 -10.86
C MET A 144 24.99 19.43 -11.67
N GLU A 145 25.37 19.23 -12.93
CA GLU A 145 25.76 20.31 -13.83
C GLU A 145 24.59 21.28 -14.06
N ARG A 146 23.39 20.77 -14.38
CA ARG A 146 22.17 21.59 -14.51
C ARG A 146 21.88 22.38 -13.23
N ARG A 147 21.97 21.75 -12.05
CA ARG A 147 21.77 22.44 -10.76
C ARG A 147 22.83 23.50 -10.49
N GLN A 148 24.08 23.28 -10.89
CA GLN A 148 25.14 24.28 -10.77
C GLN A 148 24.89 25.46 -11.72
N GLN A 149 24.48 25.19 -12.96
CA GLN A 149 24.13 26.22 -13.93
C GLN A 149 22.91 27.04 -13.47
N ALA A 150 21.90 26.40 -12.88
CA ALA A 150 20.69 27.06 -12.36
C ALA A 150 20.94 27.93 -11.12
N LYS A 151 21.96 27.62 -10.30
CA LYS A 151 22.34 28.43 -9.12
C LYS A 151 23.17 29.67 -9.44
N LYS A 152 23.68 29.76 -10.67
CA LYS A 152 24.50 30.88 -11.14
C LYS A 152 23.80 31.77 -12.20
N PRO A 153 22.51 32.15 -12.08
CA PRO A 153 21.88 33.03 -13.08
C PRO A 153 22.62 34.37 -13.18
N TRP A 154 23.10 34.89 -12.05
CA TRP A 154 23.83 36.16 -11.97
C TRP A 154 25.24 36.11 -12.57
N GLU A 155 25.88 34.94 -12.67
CA GLU A 155 27.16 34.81 -13.39
C GLU A 155 26.95 34.91 -14.91
N ARG A 156 25.78 34.53 -15.44
CA ARG A 156 25.43 34.76 -16.85
C ARG A 156 25.32 36.26 -17.14
N LEU A 157 24.65 37.02 -16.26
CA LEU A 157 24.56 38.48 -16.37
C LEU A 157 25.93 39.18 -16.30
N ARG A 158 26.90 38.60 -15.57
CA ARG A 158 28.29 39.13 -15.54
C ARG A 158 29.13 38.73 -16.75
N LYS A 159 28.78 37.65 -17.43
CA LYS A 159 29.46 37.16 -18.64
C LYS A 159 28.83 37.67 -19.93
N ALA A 160 27.77 38.48 -19.87
CA ALA A 160 27.28 39.20 -21.02
C ALA A 160 28.49 39.91 -21.68
N PRO A 161 28.87 39.53 -22.90
CA PRO A 161 30.03 40.12 -23.55
C PRO A 161 29.78 41.63 -23.67
N GLN A 162 30.72 42.44 -23.19
CA GLN A 162 30.70 43.91 -23.38
C GLN A 162 30.67 44.34 -24.86
N ASN A 163 30.78 43.37 -25.78
CA ASN A 163 30.75 43.53 -27.23
C ASN A 163 29.50 42.93 -27.91
N GLU A 164 28.45 42.55 -27.17
CA GLU A 164 27.12 42.56 -27.81
C GLU A 164 26.78 44.03 -28.04
N GLU A 165 27.22 44.53 -29.20
CA GLU A 165 26.60 45.68 -29.85
C GLU A 165 25.09 45.40 -29.77
N LEU A 166 24.41 46.15 -28.90
CA LEU A 166 22.95 46.23 -28.89
C LEU A 166 22.55 46.20 -30.37
N PRO A 167 21.69 45.27 -30.82
CA PRO A 167 21.18 45.30 -32.17
C PRO A 167 20.81 46.75 -32.40
N SER A 168 21.53 47.42 -33.31
CA SER A 168 21.26 48.81 -33.60
C SER A 168 19.77 48.82 -33.85
N GLU A 169 19.02 49.54 -33.03
CA GLU A 169 17.64 49.85 -33.35
C GLU A 169 17.73 50.43 -34.76
N GLU A 170 17.48 49.60 -35.77
CA GLU A 170 17.08 50.06 -37.07
C GLU A 170 15.78 50.75 -36.73
N LEU A 171 15.89 52.06 -36.48
CA LEU A 171 14.84 53.02 -36.74
C LEU A 171 14.46 52.84 -38.21
N GLY A 172 13.76 51.75 -38.48
CA GLY A 172 12.93 51.55 -39.64
C GLY A 172 11.84 52.59 -39.52
N ASP A 173 12.16 53.72 -40.16
CA ASP A 173 11.27 54.64 -40.85
C ASP A 173 9.78 54.46 -40.55
N GLU A 174 9.20 55.54 -40.03
CA GLU A 174 7.79 55.74 -39.71
C GLU A 174 6.86 55.24 -40.82
N GLY A 175 6.53 53.94 -40.78
CA GLY A 175 5.65 53.28 -41.72
C GLY A 175 4.35 52.87 -41.07
N SER A 176 3.40 53.80 -41.04
CA SER A 176 1.95 53.53 -41.08
C SER A 176 1.40 52.49 -40.07
N TRP A 177 0.88 53.01 -38.96
CA TRP A 177 -0.06 52.29 -38.10
C TRP A 177 -1.39 52.03 -38.84
N GLU A 178 -1.44 51.03 -39.72
CA GLU A 178 -2.71 50.38 -40.07
C GLU A 178 -2.96 49.27 -39.05
N ASP A 179 -3.76 49.65 -38.05
CA ASP A 179 -4.50 48.86 -37.09
C ASP A 179 -5.16 47.63 -37.75
N SER A 180 -4.39 46.55 -37.85
CA SER A 180 -4.88 45.21 -38.13
C SER A 180 -4.80 44.44 -36.82
N GLY A 181 -5.88 44.54 -36.03
CA GLY A 181 -6.03 43.76 -34.81
C GLY A 181 -5.96 42.26 -35.12
N GLU A 182 -4.82 41.65 -34.83
CA GLU A 182 -4.62 40.24 -34.49
C GLU A 182 -3.13 39.99 -34.32
N GLY A 183 -2.69 39.83 -33.07
CA GLY A 183 -1.28 39.57 -32.77
C GLY A 183 -1.07 39.51 -31.28
N LEU A 184 -1.64 38.50 -30.62
CA LEU A 184 -1.18 38.10 -29.29
C LEU A 184 0.33 37.82 -29.43
N GLU A 185 1.15 38.73 -28.93
CA GLU A 185 2.59 38.58 -28.80
C GLU A 185 2.86 37.20 -28.18
N GLN A 186 3.28 36.25 -29.03
CA GLN A 186 3.82 35.00 -28.53
C GLN A 186 5.11 35.38 -27.79
N PRO A 187 5.23 35.07 -26.50
CA PRO A 187 6.48 35.32 -25.78
C PRO A 187 7.62 34.68 -26.56
N ASP A 188 8.64 35.47 -26.78
CA ASP A 188 9.85 35.15 -27.52
C ASP A 188 10.37 33.76 -27.09
N PRO A 189 10.46 32.75 -27.98
CA PRO A 189 10.91 31.39 -27.64
C PRO A 189 12.42 31.31 -27.30
N GLY A 190 13.06 32.45 -27.01
CA GLY A 190 14.47 32.60 -26.66
C GLY A 190 14.81 32.40 -25.18
N GLU A 191 13.83 32.22 -24.30
CA GLU A 191 14.12 31.68 -22.96
C GLU A 191 14.44 30.19 -23.07
N ASP A 192 15.72 29.92 -23.33
CA ASP A 192 16.49 28.68 -23.15
C ASP A 192 15.81 27.65 -22.24
N ASP A 193 14.77 26.96 -22.75
CA ASP A 193 14.07 25.89 -22.05
C ASP A 193 14.99 24.67 -22.09
N SER A 194 16.03 24.72 -21.26
CA SER A 194 17.00 23.66 -20.99
C SER A 194 16.36 22.41 -20.34
N ARG A 195 15.03 22.29 -20.42
CA ARG A 195 14.28 21.14 -19.97
C ARG A 195 14.48 19.98 -20.95
N ASP A 196 14.62 18.82 -20.36
CA ASP A 196 14.87 17.57 -21.07
C ASP A 196 13.56 17.07 -21.69
N HIS A 197 13.27 17.50 -22.91
CA HIS A 197 12.09 17.10 -23.67
C HIS A 197 12.08 15.63 -24.10
N SER A 198 13.09 14.82 -23.72
CA SER A 198 13.14 13.41 -24.10
C SER A 198 12.00 12.56 -23.52
N TRP A 199 11.20 13.11 -22.60
CA TRP A 199 10.06 12.45 -21.98
C TRP A 199 8.71 12.91 -22.49
N ASP A 200 8.65 13.99 -23.27
CA ASP A 200 7.38 14.58 -23.72
C ASP A 200 6.63 13.65 -24.71
N ASP A 201 7.36 12.82 -25.46
CA ASP A 201 6.79 11.83 -26.39
C ASP A 201 6.38 10.51 -25.71
N VAL A 202 6.68 10.32 -24.42
CA VAL A 202 6.46 9.05 -23.73
C VAL A 202 5.03 8.97 -23.23
N ILE A 203 4.23 8.15 -23.91
CA ILE A 203 2.85 7.89 -23.51
C ILE A 203 2.83 7.22 -22.12
N PRO A 204 2.13 7.80 -21.13
CA PRO A 204 1.95 7.18 -19.83
C PRO A 204 1.27 5.81 -19.96
N LEU A 205 1.88 4.78 -19.39
CA LEU A 205 1.33 3.43 -19.40
C LEU A 205 0.65 3.14 -18.06
N ALA A 206 -0.51 2.47 -18.12
CA ALA A 206 -1.13 1.91 -16.93
C ALA A 206 -0.20 0.83 -16.35
N ALA A 207 0.32 1.10 -15.17
CA ALA A 207 1.26 0.24 -14.48
C ALA A 207 0.83 0.02 -13.03
N ASN A 208 0.89 -1.23 -12.57
CA ASN A 208 0.78 -1.56 -11.16
C ASN A 208 2.19 -1.57 -10.56
N ILE A 209 2.53 -0.55 -9.77
CA ILE A 209 3.88 -0.33 -9.24
C ILE A 209 3.96 -0.66 -7.75
N SER A 210 5.10 -1.19 -7.31
CA SER A 210 5.47 -1.44 -5.91
C SER A 210 6.95 -1.16 -5.66
N GLY A 211 7.37 -1.16 -4.40
CA GLY A 211 8.80 -1.09 -4.05
C GLY A 211 9.62 -2.31 -4.52
N GLY A 212 8.97 -3.42 -4.88
CA GLY A 212 9.65 -4.65 -5.33
C GLY A 212 9.64 -4.87 -6.85
N GLY A 213 8.87 -4.10 -7.61
CA GLY A 213 8.71 -4.29 -9.04
C GLY A 213 7.50 -3.57 -9.64
N VAL A 214 7.28 -3.79 -10.92
CA VAL A 214 6.21 -3.15 -11.71
C VAL A 214 5.54 -4.17 -12.63
N ARG A 215 4.22 -4.08 -12.79
CA ARG A 215 3.43 -4.88 -13.73
C ARG A 215 2.82 -3.94 -14.76
N MET A 216 3.00 -4.24 -16.03
CA MET A 216 2.57 -3.39 -17.14
C MET A 216 2.06 -4.22 -18.32
N LEU A 217 1.26 -3.59 -19.18
CA LEU A 217 0.76 -4.20 -20.41
C LEU A 217 1.73 -3.88 -21.56
N LEU A 218 2.36 -4.92 -22.14
CA LEU A 218 3.35 -4.78 -23.21
C LEU A 218 2.88 -5.49 -24.48
N HIS A 219 3.35 -5.03 -25.64
CA HIS A 219 3.09 -5.69 -26.92
C HIS A 219 4.08 -6.82 -27.23
N HIS A 220 5.23 -6.82 -26.55
CA HIS A 220 6.26 -7.82 -26.70
C HIS A 220 6.14 -8.90 -25.61
N LYS A 221 6.21 -10.18 -26.02
CA LYS A 221 6.25 -11.32 -25.10
C LYS A 221 7.69 -11.54 -24.65
N PHE A 222 7.95 -11.31 -23.38
CA PHE A 222 9.24 -11.63 -22.77
C PHE A 222 9.26 -13.07 -22.26
N GLU A 223 10.44 -13.68 -22.24
CA GLU A 223 10.66 -14.96 -21.56
C GLU A 223 10.85 -14.72 -20.06
N GLU A 224 10.41 -15.66 -19.24
CA GLU A 224 10.65 -15.63 -17.80
C GLU A 224 12.16 -15.58 -17.51
N ASN A 225 12.54 -14.86 -16.47
CA ASN A 225 13.93 -14.60 -16.07
C ASN A 225 14.77 -13.72 -17.02
N THR A 226 14.19 -13.15 -18.07
CA THR A 226 14.89 -12.18 -18.93
C THR A 226 15.11 -10.87 -18.18
N LEU A 227 16.29 -10.26 -18.39
CA LEU A 227 16.66 -8.96 -17.82
C LEU A 227 16.20 -7.82 -18.75
N VAL A 228 15.47 -6.88 -18.17
CA VAL A 228 14.88 -5.74 -18.88
C VAL A 228 15.30 -4.45 -18.18
N PRO A 229 16.19 -3.64 -18.80
CA PRO A 229 16.46 -2.28 -18.36
C PRO A 229 15.21 -1.42 -18.53
N LEU A 230 14.94 -0.60 -17.52
CA LEU A 230 13.73 0.20 -17.40
C LEU A 230 14.10 1.59 -16.88
N GLU A 231 13.44 2.62 -17.43
CA GLU A 231 13.42 3.96 -16.89
C GLU A 231 11.98 4.32 -16.50
N ILE A 232 11.79 4.73 -15.24
CA ILE A 232 10.48 5.14 -14.72
C ILE A 232 10.53 6.63 -14.41
N TYR A 233 9.67 7.40 -15.06
CA TYR A 233 9.44 8.78 -14.66
C TYR A 233 8.44 8.83 -13.51
N LEU A 234 8.89 9.25 -12.33
CA LEU A 234 8.05 9.46 -11.16
C LEU A 234 7.69 10.95 -11.03
N PRO A 235 6.40 11.32 -11.13
CA PRO A 235 5.93 12.68 -10.87
C PRO A 235 5.84 12.92 -9.36
N SER A 236 6.98 12.90 -8.68
CA SER A 236 7.10 13.20 -7.26
C SER A 236 7.16 14.71 -7.02
N GLU A 237 6.61 15.16 -5.89
CA GLU A 237 6.76 16.53 -5.40
C GLU A 237 7.91 16.53 -4.36
N PRO A 238 8.85 17.51 -4.36
CA PRO A 238 8.81 18.78 -5.09
C PRO A 238 9.39 18.76 -6.53
N GLU A 239 10.29 17.83 -6.85
CA GLU A 239 10.89 17.71 -8.19
C GLU A 239 10.62 16.30 -8.76
N PRO A 240 10.25 16.19 -10.06
CA PRO A 240 10.09 14.88 -10.70
C PRO A 240 11.43 14.16 -10.78
N GLN A 241 11.39 12.83 -10.69
CA GLN A 241 12.60 12.00 -10.67
C GLN A 241 12.52 10.89 -11.72
N ILE A 242 13.62 10.63 -12.42
CA ILE A 242 13.76 9.49 -13.33
C ILE A 242 14.54 8.39 -12.61
N ILE A 243 13.93 7.22 -12.50
CA ILE A 243 14.53 6.04 -11.87
C ILE A 243 15.05 5.09 -12.93
N ASP A 244 16.34 4.76 -12.86
CA ASP A 244 16.92 3.66 -13.62
C ASP A 244 16.83 2.37 -12.82
N ALA A 245 16.21 1.35 -13.40
CA ALA A 245 16.18 0.02 -12.82
C ALA A 245 16.49 -1.05 -13.87
N VAL A 246 17.04 -2.18 -13.41
CA VAL A 246 17.07 -3.42 -14.19
C VAL A 246 16.15 -4.41 -13.52
N CYS A 247 15.19 -4.91 -14.29
CA CYS A 247 14.18 -5.84 -13.81
C CYS A 247 14.43 -7.25 -14.35
N ILE A 248 13.94 -8.25 -13.62
CA ILE A 248 13.79 -9.63 -14.11
C ILE A 248 12.32 -9.88 -14.40
N VAL A 249 12.02 -10.47 -15.56
CA VAL A 249 10.66 -10.87 -15.92
C VAL A 249 10.22 -12.04 -15.03
N ALA A 250 9.22 -11.80 -14.18
CA ALA A 250 8.65 -12.81 -13.29
C ALA A 250 7.58 -13.65 -13.98
N PHE A 251 6.77 -13.03 -14.85
CA PHE A 251 5.78 -13.72 -15.69
C PHE A 251 5.40 -12.82 -16.88
N ALA A 252 4.96 -13.43 -17.98
CA ALA A 252 4.43 -12.74 -19.15
C ALA A 252 3.22 -13.51 -19.72
N ASN A 253 2.03 -13.16 -19.22
CA ASN A 253 0.78 -13.85 -19.59
C ASN A 253 0.03 -13.07 -20.66
N GLU A 254 -0.51 -13.75 -21.67
CA GLU A 254 -1.34 -13.11 -22.69
C GLU A 254 -2.62 -12.51 -22.06
N ASN A 255 -2.93 -11.26 -22.40
CA ASN A 255 -4.14 -10.58 -21.94
C ASN A 255 -5.19 -10.62 -23.06
N TYR A 256 -6.05 -11.63 -23.03
CA TYR A 256 -7.11 -11.81 -24.03
C TYR A 256 -8.12 -10.65 -24.05
N ALA A 257 -8.36 -10.00 -22.90
CA ALA A 257 -9.30 -8.89 -22.81
C ALA A 257 -8.78 -7.65 -23.56
N ALA A 258 -7.55 -7.25 -23.28
CA ALA A 258 -6.92 -6.11 -23.95
C ALA A 258 -6.65 -6.38 -25.43
N SER A 259 -6.33 -7.64 -25.80
CA SER A 259 -6.03 -7.98 -27.20
C SER A 259 -7.22 -7.77 -28.14
N LYS A 260 -8.46 -7.94 -27.65
CA LYS A 260 -9.68 -7.62 -28.43
C LYS A 260 -9.87 -6.11 -28.62
N GLN A 261 -9.54 -5.31 -27.62
CA GLN A 261 -9.76 -3.87 -27.65
C GLN A 261 -8.78 -3.15 -28.59
N PHE A 262 -7.53 -3.60 -28.63
CA PHE A 262 -6.47 -2.95 -29.41
C PHE A 262 -6.17 -3.63 -30.75
N ASN A 263 -6.86 -4.73 -31.07
CA ASN A 263 -6.59 -5.57 -32.25
C ASN A 263 -5.09 -5.94 -32.38
N ARG A 264 -4.40 -6.08 -31.25
CA ARG A 264 -2.97 -6.35 -31.14
C ARG A 264 -2.77 -7.26 -29.93
N THR A 265 -1.91 -8.26 -30.06
CA THR A 265 -1.55 -9.13 -28.93
C THR A 265 -0.90 -8.29 -27.83
N SER A 266 -1.43 -8.40 -26.62
CA SER A 266 -0.92 -7.71 -25.45
C SER A 266 -0.65 -8.70 -24.34
N TYR A 267 0.44 -8.48 -23.62
CA TYR A 267 0.96 -9.35 -22.58
C TYR A 267 0.99 -8.58 -21.28
N ASN A 268 0.44 -9.19 -20.25
CA ASN A 268 0.56 -8.71 -18.90
C ASN A 268 1.89 -9.21 -18.32
N THR A 269 2.86 -8.31 -18.27
CA THR A 269 4.24 -8.61 -17.90
C THR A 269 4.52 -8.09 -16.49
N GLY A 270 4.86 -9.01 -15.58
CA GLY A 270 5.33 -8.70 -14.23
C GLY A 270 6.85 -8.64 -14.20
N LEU A 271 7.40 -7.51 -13.75
CA LEU A 271 8.82 -7.23 -13.66
C LEU A 271 9.22 -7.06 -12.20
N LYS A 272 10.21 -7.83 -11.72
CA LYS A 272 10.78 -7.72 -10.36
C LYS A 272 12.08 -6.93 -10.40
N PHE A 273 12.27 -5.96 -9.51
CA PHE A 273 13.51 -5.20 -9.45
C PHE A 273 14.69 -6.10 -9.03
N LYS A 274 15.72 -6.16 -9.87
CA LYS A 274 16.97 -6.86 -9.59
C LYS A 274 18.08 -5.88 -9.23
N PHE A 275 18.20 -4.80 -9.99
CA PHE A 275 19.10 -3.68 -9.68
C PHE A 275 18.29 -2.38 -9.64
N VAL A 276 18.22 -1.77 -8.47
CA VAL A 276 17.63 -0.45 -8.22
C VAL A 276 18.37 0.13 -7.01
N GLU A 277 18.71 1.42 -7.03
CA GLU A 277 19.30 2.05 -5.86
C GLU A 277 18.27 2.11 -4.73
N GLU A 278 18.72 1.97 -3.49
CA GLU A 278 17.85 2.05 -2.31
C GLU A 278 17.12 3.40 -2.23
N ARG A 279 17.79 4.51 -2.55
CA ARG A 279 17.15 5.84 -2.60
C ARG A 279 16.03 5.93 -3.64
N ASP A 280 16.21 5.31 -4.80
CA ASP A 280 15.18 5.29 -5.85
C ASP A 280 14.01 4.39 -5.43
N ARG A 281 14.30 3.27 -4.76
CA ARG A 281 13.27 2.40 -4.18
C ARG A 281 12.44 3.17 -3.14
N ASP A 282 13.09 3.92 -2.27
CA ASP A 282 12.42 4.77 -1.28
C ASP A 282 11.57 5.84 -1.95
N ALA A 283 12.04 6.43 -3.06
CA ALA A 283 11.26 7.38 -3.85
C ALA A 283 10.00 6.72 -4.45
N ILE A 284 10.08 5.49 -4.95
CA ILE A 284 8.91 4.72 -5.41
C ILE A 284 7.92 4.48 -4.26
N VAL A 285 8.41 4.04 -3.10
CA VAL A 285 7.57 3.75 -1.93
C VAL A 285 6.92 5.03 -1.39
N SER A 286 7.65 6.14 -1.34
CA SER A 286 7.15 7.45 -0.96
C SER A 286 6.08 7.94 -1.94
N TYR A 287 6.32 7.83 -3.24
CA TYR A 287 5.33 8.14 -4.28
C TYR A 287 4.04 7.33 -4.09
N ILE A 288 4.16 6.02 -3.88
CA ILE A 288 3.02 5.12 -3.63
C ILE A 288 2.19 5.60 -2.43
N SER A 289 2.87 5.90 -1.32
CA SER A 289 2.24 6.35 -0.08
C SER A 289 1.51 7.67 -0.28
N ASN A 290 2.13 8.62 -1.00
CA ASN A 290 1.54 9.92 -1.29
C ASN A 290 0.31 9.82 -2.19
N VAL A 291 0.33 8.98 -3.23
CA VAL A 291 -0.83 8.76 -4.10
C VAL A 291 -1.99 8.14 -3.32
N GLN A 292 -1.71 7.17 -2.44
CA GLN A 292 -2.74 6.58 -1.57
C GLN A 292 -3.35 7.59 -0.61
N LEU A 293 -2.53 8.39 0.06
CA LEU A 293 -3.01 9.45 0.95
C LEU A 293 -3.85 10.48 0.19
N LYS A 294 -3.43 10.87 -1.03
CA LYS A 294 -4.22 11.76 -1.91
C LYS A 294 -5.58 11.14 -2.24
N ARG A 295 -5.65 9.85 -2.60
CA ARG A 295 -6.91 9.13 -2.86
C ARG A 295 -7.82 9.06 -1.63
N ILE A 296 -7.26 8.77 -0.45
CA ILE A 296 -8.03 8.72 0.81
C ILE A 296 -8.62 10.09 1.14
N ARG A 297 -7.84 11.17 0.96
CA ARG A 297 -8.32 12.55 1.16
C ARG A 297 -9.45 12.90 0.19
N GLN A 298 -9.29 12.61 -1.10
CA GLN A 298 -10.32 12.83 -2.12
C GLN A 298 -11.61 12.04 -1.83
N MET A 299 -11.49 10.76 -1.45
CA MET A 299 -12.67 9.98 -1.06
C MET A 299 -13.35 10.59 0.17
N ARG A 300 -12.59 10.97 1.20
CA ARG A 300 -13.16 11.60 2.41
C ARG A 300 -13.87 12.91 2.08
N GLU A 301 -13.31 13.75 1.22
CA GLU A 301 -13.95 14.97 0.74
C GLU A 301 -15.25 14.64 0.02
N HIS A 302 -15.27 13.67 -0.89
CA HIS A 302 -16.51 13.22 -1.52
C HIS A 302 -17.56 12.73 -0.52
N TYR A 303 -17.18 12.02 0.55
CA TYR A 303 -18.12 11.61 1.60
C TYR A 303 -18.63 12.79 2.43
N LEU A 304 -17.78 13.76 2.75
CA LEU A 304 -18.17 14.95 3.50
C LEU A 304 -19.12 15.84 2.69
N PHE A 305 -18.87 16.04 1.40
CA PHE A 305 -19.71 16.88 0.54
C PHE A 305 -20.96 16.18 0.00
N ARG A 306 -21.02 14.84 0.02
CA ARG A 306 -22.27 14.10 -0.25
C ARG A 306 -23.27 14.22 0.90
N SER A 307 -22.82 14.69 2.06
CA SER A 307 -23.68 15.22 3.12
C SER A 307 -24.06 16.67 2.80
N GLY A 308 -24.65 16.89 1.61
CA GLY A 308 -25.21 18.19 1.22
C GLY A 308 -26.31 18.65 2.19
N PRO A 309 -26.67 19.95 2.16
CA PRO A 309 -27.50 20.59 3.17
C PRO A 309 -28.84 19.85 3.25
N GLU A 310 -29.18 19.38 4.45
CA GLU A 310 -30.44 18.74 4.82
C GLU A 310 -31.19 18.13 3.64
N ALA A 311 -30.99 16.81 3.40
CA ALA A 311 -32.03 16.03 2.73
C ALA A 311 -33.38 16.51 3.29
N PRO A 312 -34.31 16.99 2.43
CA PRO A 312 -35.51 17.69 2.89
C PRO A 312 -36.09 16.88 4.02
N GLN A 313 -36.07 17.44 5.23
CA GLN A 313 -36.47 16.70 6.41
C GLN A 313 -37.84 16.13 6.05
N PRO A 314 -38.00 14.78 6.01
CA PRO A 314 -39.29 14.22 5.66
C PRO A 314 -40.30 14.89 6.56
N ASP A 315 -41.40 15.43 6.03
CA ASP A 315 -42.39 16.17 6.80
C ASP A 315 -42.91 15.28 7.92
N VAL A 316 -42.24 15.35 9.07
CA VAL A 316 -42.48 14.42 10.16
C VAL A 316 -43.81 14.86 10.77
N PRO A 317 -44.86 14.03 10.71
CA PRO A 317 -46.17 14.41 11.22
C PRO A 317 -46.05 14.82 12.70
N PRO A 318 -46.85 15.80 13.16
CA PRO A 318 -46.71 16.39 14.49
C PRO A 318 -46.75 15.35 15.63
N GLU A 319 -47.46 14.24 15.43
CA GLU A 319 -47.50 13.13 16.38
C GLU A 319 -46.16 12.42 16.58
N GLN A 320 -45.34 12.33 15.53
CA GLN A 320 -44.01 11.72 15.60
C GLN A 320 -42.99 12.66 16.26
N ARG A 321 -43.14 13.98 16.13
CA ARG A 321 -42.31 14.96 16.84
C ARG A 321 -42.47 14.85 18.35
N LEU A 322 -43.71 14.67 18.82
CA LEU A 322 -44.00 14.50 20.25
C LEU A 322 -43.44 13.17 20.79
N LYS A 323 -43.57 12.08 20.03
CA LYS A 323 -42.96 10.78 20.39
C LYS A 323 -41.43 10.86 20.45
N LEU A 324 -40.80 11.55 19.50
CA LEU A 324 -39.37 11.79 19.51
C LEU A 324 -38.95 12.58 20.74
N LEU A 325 -39.62 13.70 21.04
CA LEU A 325 -39.34 14.51 22.24
C LEU A 325 -39.45 13.72 23.55
N ILE A 326 -40.52 12.93 23.71
CA ILE A 326 -40.68 12.08 24.89
C ILE A 326 -39.53 11.08 24.98
N LYS A 327 -39.14 10.45 23.86
CA LYS A 327 -38.03 9.51 23.82
C LYS A 327 -36.71 10.19 24.20
N THR A 328 -36.43 11.40 23.70
CA THR A 328 -35.22 12.15 24.06
C THR A 328 -35.21 12.50 25.53
N ILE A 329 -36.32 13.00 26.07
CA ILE A 329 -36.45 13.34 27.50
C ILE A 329 -36.23 12.10 28.37
N LEU A 330 -36.81 10.95 27.99
CA LEU A 330 -36.63 9.68 28.69
C LEU A 330 -35.16 9.21 28.65
N THR A 331 -34.49 9.31 27.51
CA THR A 331 -33.06 8.94 27.43
C THR A 331 -32.18 9.87 28.26
N VAL A 332 -32.46 11.17 28.24
CA VAL A 332 -31.70 12.15 29.04
C VAL A 332 -31.93 11.92 30.53
N SER A 333 -33.16 11.63 30.95
CA SER A 333 -33.47 11.35 32.36
C SER A 333 -32.78 10.08 32.86
N VAL A 334 -32.73 9.01 32.06
CA VAL A 334 -32.00 7.77 32.40
C VAL A 334 -30.50 8.05 32.58
N VAL A 335 -29.89 8.82 31.69
CA VAL A 335 -28.47 9.20 31.80
C VAL A 335 -28.21 10.04 33.05
N ILE A 336 -29.08 11.01 33.37
CA ILE A 336 -28.96 11.83 34.58
C ILE A 336 -29.08 10.96 35.83
N ILE A 337 -30.04 10.04 35.89
CA ILE A 337 -30.21 9.12 37.03
C ILE A 337 -28.97 8.25 37.20
N ALA A 338 -28.42 7.71 36.10
CA ALA A 338 -27.19 6.92 36.14
C ALA A 338 -26.01 7.74 36.69
N LEU A 339 -25.83 8.99 36.25
CA LEU A 339 -24.78 9.88 36.75
C LEU A 339 -24.96 10.23 38.22
N ILE A 340 -26.20 10.52 38.67
CA ILE A 340 -26.49 10.78 40.09
C ILE A 340 -26.19 9.53 40.93
N SER A 341 -26.60 8.35 40.46
CA SER A 341 -26.33 7.09 41.17
C SER A 341 -24.82 6.81 41.30
N MET A 342 -24.06 7.11 40.25
CA MET A 342 -22.61 6.97 40.24
C MET A 342 -21.95 7.97 41.19
N ALA A 343 -22.41 9.22 41.23
CA ALA A 343 -21.90 10.23 42.16
C ALA A 343 -22.18 9.85 43.62
N VAL A 344 -23.39 9.36 43.94
CA VAL A 344 -23.75 8.86 45.28
C VAL A 344 -22.89 7.66 45.66
N TYR A 345 -22.68 6.72 44.73
CA TYR A 345 -21.82 5.57 44.94
C TYR A 345 -20.38 5.99 45.28
N PHE A 346 -19.78 6.89 44.50
CA PHE A 346 -18.41 7.35 44.75
C PHE A 346 -18.28 8.15 46.04
N LYS A 347 -19.29 8.96 46.40
CA LYS A 347 -19.30 9.66 47.69
C LYS A 347 -19.32 8.67 48.85
N ASN A 348 -20.21 7.67 48.81
CA ASN A 348 -20.28 6.63 49.84
C ASN A 348 -19.01 5.78 49.89
N TYR A 349 -18.42 5.49 48.72
CA TYR A 349 -17.15 4.76 48.64
C TYR A 349 -15.98 5.56 49.22
N ALA A 350 -15.97 6.88 49.06
CA ALA A 350 -14.93 7.73 49.65
C ALA A 350 -15.04 7.81 51.18
N GLU A 351 -16.26 7.90 51.72
CA GLU A 351 -16.51 7.95 53.16
C GLU A 351 -16.29 6.59 53.84
N ASN A 352 -16.67 5.49 53.19
CA ASN A 352 -16.64 4.13 53.74
C ASN A 352 -15.63 3.23 53.03
N ARG A 353 -14.53 3.78 52.50
CA ARG A 353 -13.57 2.99 51.74
C ARG A 353 -13.02 1.86 52.62
N PRO A 354 -13.24 0.58 52.28
CA PRO A 354 -12.58 -0.51 52.98
C PRO A 354 -11.08 -0.34 52.78
N LYS A 355 -10.31 -0.33 53.88
CA LYS A 355 -8.86 -0.24 53.80
C LYS A 355 -8.34 -1.35 52.89
N ASN A 356 -7.56 -0.99 51.88
CA ASN A 356 -6.98 -1.96 50.96
C ASN A 356 -6.02 -2.89 51.73
N GLU A 357 -5.88 -4.15 51.31
CA GLU A 357 -4.95 -5.10 51.94
C GLU A 357 -3.52 -4.55 52.03
N ILE A 358 -3.08 -3.79 51.02
CA ILE A 358 -1.76 -3.11 51.02
C ILE A 358 -1.66 -2.07 52.14
N GLU A 359 -2.72 -1.30 52.37
CA GLU A 359 -2.78 -0.27 53.41
C GLU A 359 -2.77 -0.91 54.80
N LEU A 360 -3.49 -2.03 54.97
CA LEU A 360 -3.44 -2.85 56.19
C LEU A 360 -2.04 -3.45 56.44
N ILE A 361 -1.39 -3.99 55.41
CA ILE A 361 -0.03 -4.54 55.50
C ILE A 361 0.97 -3.43 55.83
N PHE A 362 0.83 -2.26 55.22
CA PHE A 362 1.69 -1.11 55.47
C PHE A 362 1.51 -0.56 56.88
N GLU A 363 0.27 -0.34 57.34
CA GLU A 363 -0.02 0.10 58.72
C GLU A 363 0.54 -0.89 59.74
N LYS A 364 0.39 -2.19 59.48
CA LYS A 364 0.94 -3.26 60.34
C LYS A 364 2.47 -3.22 60.38
N GLY A 365 3.12 -3.16 59.22
CA GLY A 365 4.58 -3.10 59.12
C GLY A 365 5.16 -1.82 59.72
N PHE A 366 4.50 -0.68 59.51
CA PHE A 366 4.91 0.61 60.06
C PHE A 366 4.75 0.63 61.59
N GLY A 367 3.66 0.06 62.12
CA GLY A 367 3.45 -0.11 63.56
C GLY A 367 4.52 -0.98 64.21
N GLU A 368 4.89 -2.10 63.58
CA GLU A 368 5.98 -2.98 64.03
C GLU A 368 7.33 -2.26 64.02
N TYR A 369 7.61 -1.48 62.97
CA TYR A 369 8.83 -0.68 62.87
C TYR A 369 8.92 0.39 63.97
N LEU A 370 7.85 1.18 64.18
CA LEU A 370 7.80 2.20 65.23
C LEU A 370 8.00 1.61 66.62
N LYS A 371 7.40 0.45 66.90
CA LYS A 371 7.58 -0.29 68.15
C LYS A 371 9.03 -0.72 68.35
N LYS A 372 9.73 -1.13 67.28
CA LYS A 372 11.14 -1.52 67.31
C LYS A 372 12.08 -0.36 67.65
N ILE A 373 11.72 0.88 67.30
CA ILE A 373 12.49 2.09 67.61
C ILE A 373 12.02 2.81 68.88
N GLY A 374 11.13 2.21 69.68
CA GLY A 374 10.68 2.74 70.97
C GLY A 374 9.69 3.90 70.88
N ARG A 375 8.98 4.09 69.74
CA ARG A 375 7.94 5.10 69.59
C ARG A 375 6.56 4.45 69.47
N THR A 376 5.55 5.03 70.11
CA THR A 376 4.16 4.60 69.96
C THR A 376 3.50 5.37 68.82
N PRO A 377 2.82 4.72 67.87
CA PRO A 377 2.09 5.41 66.81
C PRO A 377 1.00 6.30 67.42
N SER A 378 0.90 7.55 66.96
CA SER A 378 -0.22 8.41 67.29
C SER A 378 -1.50 7.79 66.73
N GLN A 379 -2.50 7.55 67.57
CA GLN A 379 -3.83 7.18 67.08
C GLN A 379 -4.33 8.33 66.22
N GLY A 380 -4.36 8.13 64.89
CA GLY A 380 -4.94 9.08 63.96
C GLY A 380 -6.40 9.31 64.37
N GLN A 381 -6.75 10.57 64.62
CA GLN A 381 -8.14 11.01 64.78
C GLN A 381 -8.87 10.97 63.43
#